data_AF-A0A847INV9-F1
#
_entry.id   AF-A0A847INV9-F1
#
_cell.length_a   1.000
_cell.length_b   1.000
_cell.length_c   1.000
_cell.angle_alpha   90.00
_cell.angle_beta   90.00
_cell.angle_gamma   90.00
#
_symmetry.space_group_name_H-M   'P 1'
#
loop_
_entity.id
_entity.type
_entity.pdbx_description
1 polymer ?
#
loop_
_entity_poly.entity_id
_entity_poly.type
_entity_poly.pdbx_seq_one_letter_code
_entity_poly.pdbx_strand_id
1 'polypeptide(L)'
;MYGLNELKHTNYKDNKTVDCPVKGCTIKVERQTKPFKKELKYRCPVHRIYISPTTFEYETEKENLLWNDSKDMELFCHIKKVKKESRIARDNSEDALTWNVFRFLDKHELLPGFLSYISGKDIKEAELILWSYSPQNKASWPHLNEARHVFEKSRGSEPDILIKTDKVLFLIEAKFNSSNKTPNELTSRNNYETADNKLFSKIFRSNIETVVVKENRYELMRFWLLGSWIAKQLNIDFELYSLVKKSSEKNIEKEFGKHIIESSERKFFRLTWEEIYGFVENLEDSEYKQKLIAYFKNKTSGYNGKGIIKKAFDV
;
A
#
# COMPACT_ATOMS: atom_id res chain seq x y z
N MET A 1 7.22 -16.70 -7.52
CA MET A 1 7.51 -15.26 -7.78
C MET A 1 9.00 -15.12 -7.98
N TYR A 2 9.43 -14.39 -9.00
CA TYR A 2 10.86 -14.13 -9.20
C TYR A 2 11.34 -13.04 -8.24
N GLY A 3 12.40 -13.33 -7.48
CA GLY A 3 13.05 -12.41 -6.56
C GLY A 3 14.57 -12.48 -6.67
N LEU A 4 15.30 -12.03 -5.64
CA LEU A 4 16.77 -12.00 -5.62
C LEU A 4 17.43 -13.35 -5.98
N ASN A 5 16.81 -14.44 -5.56
CA ASN A 5 17.31 -15.78 -5.79
C ASN A 5 17.14 -16.21 -7.25
N GLU A 6 16.13 -15.72 -7.95
CA GLU A 6 15.82 -16.10 -9.33
C GLU A 6 16.24 -15.05 -10.37
N LEU A 7 16.51 -13.81 -9.96
CA LEU A 7 16.78 -12.68 -10.86
C LEU A 7 18.27 -12.36 -10.97
N LYS A 8 18.71 -11.97 -12.17
CA LYS A 8 20.08 -11.54 -12.46
C LYS A 8 20.43 -10.34 -11.58
N HIS A 9 21.63 -10.33 -11.02
CA HIS A 9 22.13 -9.17 -10.25
C HIS A 9 22.21 -7.91 -11.12
N THR A 10 22.68 -8.06 -12.36
CA THR A 10 22.77 -6.99 -13.35
C THR A 10 21.86 -7.33 -14.52
N ASN A 11 20.93 -6.43 -14.84
CA ASN A 11 20.09 -6.51 -16.02
C ASN A 11 20.65 -5.62 -17.13
N TYR A 12 21.18 -6.25 -18.17
CA TYR A 12 21.73 -5.55 -19.32
C TYR A 12 20.62 -4.96 -20.18
N LYS A 13 20.88 -3.74 -20.66
CA LYS A 13 19.99 -2.98 -21.53
C LYS A 13 20.81 -2.05 -22.40
N ASP A 14 20.38 -1.87 -23.63
CA ASP A 14 20.88 -0.85 -24.54
C ASP A 14 19.72 0.05 -25.00
N ASN A 15 19.93 0.84 -26.05
CA ASN A 15 18.90 1.76 -26.55
C ASN A 15 17.71 1.04 -27.22
N LYS A 16 17.89 -0.21 -27.66
CA LYS A 16 16.93 -0.99 -28.46
C LYS A 16 16.37 -2.20 -27.72
N THR A 17 17.13 -2.81 -26.82
CA THR A 17 16.78 -4.08 -26.18
C THR A 17 17.01 -4.09 -24.67
N VAL A 18 16.31 -5.01 -23.99
CA VAL A 18 16.49 -5.32 -22.58
C VAL A 18 16.54 -6.84 -22.43
N ASP A 19 17.47 -7.32 -21.62
CA ASP A 19 17.57 -8.74 -21.29
C ASP A 19 16.38 -9.19 -20.43
N CYS A 20 16.00 -10.46 -20.56
CA CYS A 20 15.15 -11.09 -19.57
C CYS A 20 15.86 -11.11 -18.21
N PRO A 21 15.20 -10.65 -17.13
CA PRO A 21 15.84 -10.51 -15.84
C PRO A 21 16.02 -11.83 -15.08
N VAL A 22 15.45 -12.94 -15.56
CA VAL A 22 15.57 -14.26 -14.89
C VAL A 22 16.96 -14.87 -15.12
N LYS A 23 17.59 -15.42 -14.07
CA LYS A 23 18.91 -16.08 -14.12
C LYS A 23 18.90 -17.21 -15.15
N GLY A 24 19.99 -17.36 -15.89
CA GLY A 24 20.13 -18.36 -16.95
C GLY A 24 19.36 -18.06 -18.24
N CYS A 25 18.45 -17.08 -18.25
CA CYS A 25 17.74 -16.70 -19.48
C CYS A 25 18.60 -15.84 -20.40
N THR A 26 18.73 -16.24 -21.67
CA THR A 26 19.47 -15.51 -22.71
C THR A 26 18.59 -14.66 -23.62
N ILE A 27 17.26 -14.71 -23.43
CA ILE A 27 16.32 -13.94 -24.25
C ILE A 27 16.53 -12.44 -24.04
N LYS A 28 16.53 -11.70 -25.16
CA LYS A 28 16.42 -10.24 -25.22
C LYS A 28 15.11 -9.86 -25.88
N VAL A 29 14.47 -8.80 -25.39
CA VAL A 29 13.23 -8.27 -25.95
C VAL A 29 13.41 -6.80 -26.33
N GLU A 30 12.48 -6.25 -27.11
CA GLU A 30 12.50 -4.83 -27.41
C GLU A 30 12.44 -3.99 -26.14
N ARG A 31 13.16 -2.88 -26.12
CA ARG A 31 13.16 -1.97 -24.97
C ARG A 31 11.87 -1.17 -24.93
N GLN A 32 11.10 -1.35 -23.85
CA GLN A 32 9.96 -0.50 -23.56
C GLN A 32 10.36 0.91 -23.16
N THR A 33 9.61 1.90 -23.67
CA THR A 33 9.55 3.26 -23.14
C THR A 33 8.25 3.45 -22.35
N LYS A 34 8.13 4.55 -21.60
CA LYS A 34 6.88 4.85 -20.87
C LYS A 34 5.78 5.25 -21.89
N PRO A 35 4.51 4.85 -21.66
CA PRO A 35 4.00 3.99 -20.59
C PRO A 35 4.29 2.49 -20.82
N PHE A 36 4.29 1.70 -19.74
CA PHE A 36 4.47 0.23 -19.81
C PHE A 36 3.34 -0.43 -20.62
N LYS A 37 3.66 -1.39 -21.48
CA LYS A 37 2.69 -2.08 -22.36
C LYS A 37 2.85 -3.59 -22.34
N LYS A 38 1.75 -4.34 -22.38
CA LYS A 38 1.76 -5.82 -22.45
C LYS A 38 1.70 -6.34 -23.89
N GLU A 39 2.65 -5.94 -24.72
CA GLU A 39 2.76 -6.39 -26.13
C GLU A 39 3.75 -7.55 -26.28
N LEU A 40 3.53 -8.45 -27.24
CA LEU A 40 4.34 -9.67 -27.43
C LEU A 40 5.82 -9.39 -27.64
N LYS A 41 6.18 -8.31 -28.34
CA LYS A 41 7.57 -7.89 -28.57
C LYS A 41 8.35 -7.54 -27.29
N TYR A 42 7.64 -7.35 -26.17
CA TYR A 42 8.21 -7.08 -24.86
C TYR A 42 8.14 -8.29 -23.92
N ARG A 43 7.57 -9.40 -24.38
CA ARG A 43 7.36 -10.60 -23.57
C ARG A 43 8.51 -11.57 -23.79
N CYS A 44 9.08 -12.07 -22.70
CA CYS A 44 9.97 -13.23 -22.79
C CYS A 44 9.11 -14.47 -23.10
N PRO A 45 9.35 -15.22 -24.21
CA PRO A 45 8.52 -16.37 -24.56
C PRO A 45 8.70 -17.54 -23.59
N VAL A 46 9.84 -17.60 -22.88
CA VAL A 46 10.16 -18.66 -21.91
C VAL A 46 9.47 -18.39 -20.57
N HIS A 47 9.71 -17.21 -19.98
CA HIS A 47 9.24 -16.88 -18.63
C HIS A 47 7.88 -16.17 -18.62
N ARG A 48 7.35 -15.84 -19.79
CA ARG A 48 6.03 -15.21 -20.03
C ARG A 48 5.80 -13.86 -19.34
N ILE A 49 6.85 -13.23 -18.81
CA ILE A 49 6.83 -11.88 -18.26
C ILE A 49 7.04 -10.81 -19.33
N TYR A 50 6.41 -9.65 -19.13
CA TYR A 50 6.60 -8.45 -19.95
C TYR A 50 7.67 -7.56 -19.31
N ILE A 51 8.71 -7.23 -20.07
CA ILE A 51 9.94 -6.67 -19.51
C ILE A 51 10.05 -5.18 -19.82
N SER A 52 10.44 -4.41 -18.81
CA SER A 52 10.90 -3.03 -18.96
C SER A 52 12.32 -2.88 -18.41
N PRO A 53 13.01 -1.75 -18.68
CA PRO A 53 14.38 -1.51 -18.20
C PRO A 53 14.61 -1.57 -16.69
N THR A 54 13.57 -1.44 -15.88
CA THR A 54 13.68 -1.32 -14.41
C THR A 54 12.78 -2.29 -13.63
N THR A 55 11.86 -2.97 -14.29
CA THR A 55 10.90 -3.91 -13.68
C THR A 55 10.29 -4.82 -14.74
N PHE A 56 9.43 -5.75 -14.35
CA PHE A 56 8.63 -6.55 -15.26
C PHE A 56 7.21 -6.72 -14.71
N GLU A 57 6.27 -7.08 -15.58
CA GLU A 57 4.92 -7.52 -15.22
C GLU A 57 4.77 -9.01 -15.52
N TYR A 58 4.16 -9.73 -14.58
CA TYR A 58 3.73 -11.11 -14.80
C TYR A 58 2.62 -11.18 -15.87
N GLU A 59 2.46 -12.38 -16.45
CA GLU A 59 1.41 -12.61 -17.44
C GLU A 59 0.03 -12.38 -16.83
N THR A 60 -0.17 -12.89 -15.62
CA THR A 60 -1.39 -12.77 -14.83
C THR A 60 -1.11 -12.13 -13.47
N GLU A 61 -2.14 -11.53 -12.88
CA GLU A 61 -2.05 -10.94 -11.53
C GLU A 61 -1.72 -12.00 -10.47
N LYS A 62 -2.28 -13.20 -10.62
CA LYS A 62 -2.13 -14.34 -9.69
C LYS A 62 -0.67 -14.68 -9.40
N GLU A 63 0.19 -14.55 -10.40
CA GLU A 63 1.61 -14.88 -10.29
C GLU A 63 2.39 -13.96 -9.35
N ASN A 64 1.84 -12.78 -9.02
CA ASN A 64 2.45 -11.85 -8.05
C ASN A 64 1.81 -11.95 -6.64
N LEU A 65 0.87 -12.88 -6.44
CA LEU A 65 0.15 -13.09 -5.18
C LEU A 65 0.59 -14.41 -4.53
N LEU A 66 1.03 -14.35 -3.27
CA LEU A 66 1.34 -15.52 -2.45
C LEU A 66 0.09 -16.34 -2.13
N TRP A 67 -1.03 -15.63 -1.90
CA TRP A 67 -2.32 -16.18 -1.47
C TRP A 67 -3.29 -16.08 -2.63
N ASN A 68 -3.58 -17.23 -3.23
CA ASN A 68 -4.25 -17.31 -4.51
C ASN A 68 -5.07 -18.59 -4.70
N ASP A 69 -5.50 -19.20 -3.58
CA ASP A 69 -6.51 -20.25 -3.60
C ASP A 69 -7.87 -19.70 -4.05
N SER A 70 -8.84 -20.59 -4.26
CA SER A 70 -10.14 -20.19 -4.81
C SER A 70 -10.85 -19.12 -3.96
N LYS A 71 -10.75 -19.19 -2.62
CA LYS A 71 -11.39 -18.22 -1.72
C LYS A 71 -10.69 -16.86 -1.78
N ASP A 72 -9.36 -16.87 -1.80
CA ASP A 72 -8.57 -15.64 -1.91
C ASP A 72 -8.79 -14.95 -3.26
N MET A 73 -8.88 -15.72 -4.35
CA MET A 73 -9.14 -15.18 -5.68
C MET A 73 -10.57 -14.67 -5.84
N GLU A 74 -11.56 -15.32 -5.21
CA GLU A 74 -12.94 -14.80 -5.16
C GLU A 74 -12.99 -13.44 -4.47
N LEU A 75 -12.40 -13.31 -3.27
CA LEU A 75 -12.27 -12.05 -2.56
C LEU A 75 -11.57 -10.99 -3.40
N PHE A 76 -10.44 -11.35 -4.03
CA PHE A 76 -9.69 -10.45 -4.90
C PHE A 76 -10.53 -9.95 -6.09
N CYS A 77 -11.31 -10.83 -6.72
CA CYS A 77 -12.24 -10.47 -7.78
C CYS A 77 -13.32 -9.48 -7.33
N HIS A 78 -13.81 -9.60 -6.09
CA HIS A 78 -14.77 -8.64 -5.53
C HIS A 78 -14.14 -7.29 -5.25
N ILE A 79 -12.95 -7.26 -4.64
CA ILE A 79 -12.17 -6.04 -4.40
C ILE A 79 -11.94 -5.26 -5.70
N LYS A 80 -11.59 -5.96 -6.79
CA LYS A 80 -11.36 -5.34 -8.10
C LYS A 80 -12.58 -4.63 -8.70
N LYS A 81 -13.79 -4.94 -8.24
CA LYS A 81 -15.01 -4.23 -8.67
C LYS A 81 -15.11 -2.84 -8.04
N VAL A 82 -14.42 -2.60 -6.92
CA VAL A 82 -14.42 -1.32 -6.19
C VAL A 82 -13.13 -0.53 -6.43
N LYS A 83 -11.98 -1.22 -6.52
CA LYS A 83 -10.66 -0.61 -6.72
C LYS A 83 -10.56 0.14 -8.04
N LYS A 84 -10.01 1.36 -8.02
CA LYS A 84 -9.96 2.25 -9.19
C LYS A 84 -8.92 1.88 -10.25
N GLU A 85 -7.72 1.48 -9.82
CA GLU A 85 -6.63 1.08 -10.70
C GLU A 85 -5.89 -0.08 -10.04
N SER A 86 -5.50 -1.10 -10.81
CA SER A 86 -4.70 -2.21 -10.32
C SER A 86 -3.47 -2.38 -11.21
N ARG A 87 -2.29 -2.24 -10.61
CA ARG A 87 -1.01 -2.62 -11.23
C ARG A 87 -0.40 -3.80 -10.49
N ILE A 88 -1.24 -4.66 -9.93
CA ILE A 88 -0.83 -5.72 -9.01
C ILE A 88 0.09 -6.75 -9.68
N ALA A 89 0.04 -6.90 -11.00
CA ALA A 89 0.92 -7.81 -11.75
C ALA A 89 2.37 -7.31 -11.91
N ARG A 90 2.69 -6.06 -11.57
CA ARG A 90 4.10 -5.56 -11.58
C ARG A 90 4.87 -6.22 -10.46
N ASP A 91 6.06 -6.75 -10.73
CA ASP A 91 6.90 -7.30 -9.67
C ASP A 91 7.05 -6.31 -8.51
N ASN A 92 7.39 -5.05 -8.80
CA ASN A 92 7.54 -4.02 -7.79
C ASN A 92 6.23 -3.32 -7.36
N SER A 93 5.09 -4.00 -7.48
CA SER A 93 3.78 -3.49 -7.10
C SER A 93 3.63 -3.36 -5.59
N GLU A 94 3.21 -2.17 -5.16
CA GLU A 94 2.78 -1.88 -3.78
C GLU A 94 1.48 -2.59 -3.44
N ASP A 95 0.51 -2.61 -4.36
CA ASP A 95 -0.76 -3.31 -4.15
C ASP A 95 -0.54 -4.80 -3.86
N ALA A 96 0.41 -5.42 -4.56
CA ALA A 96 0.72 -6.85 -4.39
C ALA A 96 1.40 -7.12 -3.05
N LEU A 97 2.29 -6.21 -2.63
CA LEU A 97 2.92 -6.27 -1.32
C LEU A 97 1.87 -6.13 -0.21
N THR A 98 0.99 -5.13 -0.32
CA THR A 98 -0.14 -4.92 0.60
C THR A 98 -1.02 -6.16 0.70
N TRP A 99 -1.43 -6.74 -0.44
CA TRP A 99 -2.17 -8.02 -0.46
C TRP A 99 -1.40 -9.13 0.25
N ASN A 100 -0.17 -9.39 -0.16
CA ASN A 100 0.62 -10.51 0.34
C ASN A 100 0.88 -10.43 1.86
N VAL A 101 0.98 -9.23 2.41
CA VAL A 101 1.21 -9.04 3.85
C VAL A 101 -0.10 -9.05 4.63
N PHE A 102 -1.07 -8.21 4.27
CA PHE A 102 -2.27 -8.05 5.08
C PHE A 102 -3.26 -9.20 4.91
N ARG A 103 -3.29 -9.84 3.74
CA ARG A 103 -4.09 -11.05 3.57
C ARG A 103 -3.56 -12.21 4.39
N PHE A 104 -2.25 -12.31 4.60
CA PHE A 104 -1.68 -13.28 5.54
C PHE A 104 -2.17 -13.03 6.97
N LEU A 105 -2.04 -11.78 7.44
CA LEU A 105 -2.47 -11.42 8.79
C LEU A 105 -3.96 -11.71 9.02
N ASP A 106 -4.81 -11.39 8.04
CA ASP A 106 -6.26 -11.58 8.10
C ASP A 106 -6.67 -13.06 8.00
N LYS A 107 -6.16 -13.79 7.00
CA LYS A 107 -6.50 -15.21 6.77
C LYS A 107 -6.11 -16.12 7.94
N HIS A 108 -5.08 -15.75 8.69
CA HIS A 108 -4.56 -16.53 9.82
C HIS A 108 -4.94 -15.95 11.19
N GLU A 109 -5.92 -15.04 11.25
CA GLU A 109 -6.45 -14.47 12.51
C GLU A 109 -5.38 -13.74 13.36
N LEU A 110 -4.32 -13.25 12.72
CA LEU A 110 -3.20 -12.55 13.36
C LEU A 110 -3.43 -11.03 13.45
N LEU A 111 -4.44 -10.51 12.74
CA LEU A 111 -4.67 -9.08 12.62
C LEU A 111 -4.92 -8.38 13.97
N PRO A 112 -5.77 -8.89 14.89
CA PRO A 112 -5.96 -8.26 16.21
C PRO A 112 -4.66 -8.20 17.03
N GLY A 113 -3.87 -9.29 17.02
CA GLY A 113 -2.59 -9.34 17.73
C GLY A 113 -1.56 -8.35 17.17
N PHE A 114 -1.47 -8.25 15.84
CA PHE A 114 -0.62 -7.25 15.18
C PHE A 114 -1.04 -5.81 15.50
N LEU A 115 -2.33 -5.51 15.46
CA LEU A 115 -2.86 -4.19 15.78
C LEU A 115 -2.65 -3.82 17.25
N SER A 116 -2.78 -4.81 18.13
CA SER A 116 -2.49 -4.62 19.55
C SER A 116 -1.03 -4.28 19.80
N TYR A 117 -0.13 -4.95 19.07
CA TYR A 117 1.30 -4.69 19.13
C TYR A 117 1.65 -3.25 18.68
N ILE A 118 1.11 -2.76 17.57
CA ILE A 118 1.47 -1.43 17.03
C ILE A 118 0.75 -0.26 17.73
N SER A 119 -0.42 -0.49 18.33
CA SER A 119 -1.20 0.57 19.00
C SER A 119 -1.04 0.58 20.52
N GLY A 120 -0.55 -0.51 21.11
CA GLY A 120 -0.51 -0.71 22.56
C GLY A 120 -1.89 -0.89 23.21
N LYS A 121 -2.94 -1.15 22.41
CA LYS A 121 -4.32 -1.37 22.88
C LYS A 121 -4.71 -2.83 22.67
N ASP A 122 -5.45 -3.41 23.62
CA ASP A 122 -5.98 -4.77 23.48
C ASP A 122 -7.08 -4.82 22.42
N ILE A 123 -6.77 -5.23 21.19
CA ILE A 123 -7.73 -5.34 20.08
C ILE A 123 -8.28 -6.76 20.03
N LYS A 124 -9.61 -6.90 20.01
CA LYS A 124 -10.28 -8.22 20.03
C LYS A 124 -10.83 -8.63 18.68
N GLU A 125 -11.39 -7.67 17.96
CA GLU A 125 -12.02 -7.89 16.66
C GLU A 125 -11.42 -6.97 15.63
N ALA A 126 -11.23 -7.47 14.41
CA ALA A 126 -10.71 -6.67 13.31
C ALA A 126 -11.36 -7.09 12.01
N GLU A 127 -11.76 -6.11 11.21
CA GLU A 127 -12.18 -6.28 9.82
C GLU A 127 -11.18 -5.60 8.89
N LEU A 128 -10.47 -6.39 8.08
CA LEU A 128 -9.60 -5.88 7.04
C LEU A 128 -10.41 -5.39 5.82
N ILE A 129 -10.26 -4.11 5.49
CA ILE A 129 -10.92 -3.44 4.37
C ILE A 129 -9.82 -2.94 3.43
N LEU A 130 -9.61 -3.65 2.32
CA LEU A 130 -8.59 -3.29 1.32
C LEU A 130 -9.20 -2.50 0.18
N TRP A 131 -8.58 -1.37 -0.16
CA TRP A 131 -9.00 -0.48 -1.24
C TRP A 131 -10.50 -0.17 -1.22
N SER A 132 -11.02 0.15 -0.03
CA SER A 132 -12.43 0.45 0.27
C SER A 132 -13.40 -0.74 0.32
N TYR A 133 -13.03 -1.94 -0.14
CA TYR A 133 -13.96 -3.07 -0.14
C TYR A 133 -14.02 -3.72 1.24
N SER A 134 -15.24 -3.79 1.81
CA SER A 134 -15.53 -4.49 3.07
C SER A 134 -16.06 -5.89 2.76
N PRO A 135 -15.38 -6.96 3.22
CA PRO A 135 -15.89 -8.32 3.14
C PRO A 135 -17.23 -8.50 3.87
N GLN A 136 -17.42 -7.83 5.01
CA GLN A 136 -18.68 -7.92 5.77
C GLN A 136 -19.85 -7.30 5.02
N ASN A 137 -19.67 -6.11 4.45
CA ASN A 137 -20.70 -5.43 3.65
C ASN A 137 -20.81 -5.95 2.21
N LYS A 138 -19.82 -6.72 1.74
CA LYS A 138 -19.69 -7.19 0.35
C LYS A 138 -19.70 -6.06 -0.69
N ALA A 139 -19.28 -4.85 -0.30
CA ALA A 139 -19.32 -3.63 -1.10
C ALA A 139 -18.27 -2.61 -0.61
N SER A 140 -18.24 -1.42 -1.21
CA SER A 140 -17.46 -0.30 -0.65
C SER A 140 -17.96 0.03 0.76
N TRP A 141 -17.04 0.14 1.73
CA TRP A 141 -17.38 0.30 3.14
C TRP A 141 -18.25 1.54 3.39
N PRO A 142 -19.44 1.42 4.03
CA PRO A 142 -20.41 2.51 4.13
C PRO A 142 -19.88 3.78 4.78
N HIS A 143 -19.22 3.69 5.94
CA HIS A 143 -18.73 4.86 6.67
C HIS A 143 -17.68 5.65 5.89
N LEU A 144 -16.85 4.98 5.08
CA LEU A 144 -15.92 5.67 4.19
C LEU A 144 -16.67 6.39 3.06
N ASN A 145 -17.75 5.80 2.52
CA ASN A 145 -18.59 6.45 1.52
C ASN A 145 -19.29 7.69 2.09
N GLU A 146 -19.77 7.63 3.34
CA GLU A 146 -20.35 8.77 4.05
C GLU A 146 -19.33 9.88 4.27
N ALA A 147 -18.14 9.54 4.75
CA ALA A 147 -17.06 10.52 4.93
C ALA A 147 -16.68 11.18 3.60
N ARG A 148 -16.55 10.40 2.52
CA ARG A 148 -16.35 10.93 1.16
C ARG A 148 -17.49 11.87 0.77
N HIS A 149 -18.74 11.52 1.01
CA HIS A 149 -19.88 12.38 0.69
C HIS A 149 -19.84 13.73 1.44
N VAL A 150 -19.41 13.73 2.70
CA VAL A 150 -19.27 14.94 3.52
C VAL A 150 -18.17 15.86 2.98
N PHE A 151 -17.00 15.31 2.67
CA PHE A 151 -15.79 16.10 2.42
C PHE A 151 -15.40 16.24 0.94
N GLU A 152 -15.76 15.28 0.08
CA GLU A 152 -15.21 15.10 -1.25
C GLU A 152 -16.31 15.10 -2.33
N LYS A 153 -16.23 16.03 -3.29
CA LYS A 153 -17.23 16.14 -4.38
C LYS A 153 -16.79 15.47 -5.69
N SER A 154 -15.67 14.75 -5.68
CA SER A 154 -15.05 14.15 -6.86
C SER A 154 -14.79 12.65 -6.63
N ARG A 155 -13.90 12.02 -7.41
CA ARG A 155 -13.51 10.60 -7.19
C ARG A 155 -12.91 10.45 -5.78
N GLY A 156 -13.72 10.00 -4.81
CA GLY A 156 -13.37 10.02 -3.39
C GLY A 156 -12.15 9.16 -3.00
N SER A 157 -11.44 9.50 -1.94
CA SER A 157 -10.18 8.89 -1.49
C SER A 157 -10.26 7.39 -1.30
N GLU A 158 -9.31 6.62 -1.83
CA GLU A 158 -9.20 5.16 -1.68
C GLU A 158 -7.98 4.88 -0.80
N PRO A 159 -8.14 4.66 0.51
CA PRO A 159 -7.04 4.19 1.36
C PRO A 159 -6.59 2.80 0.90
N ASP A 160 -5.29 2.52 0.96
CA ASP A 160 -4.79 1.18 0.67
C ASP A 160 -5.36 0.14 1.63
N ILE A 161 -5.33 0.49 2.93
CA ILE A 161 -5.71 -0.39 4.01
C ILE A 161 -6.52 0.42 5.03
N LEU A 162 -7.69 -0.09 5.35
CA LEU A 162 -8.51 0.35 6.46
C LEU A 162 -8.79 -0.87 7.34
N ILE A 163 -8.66 -0.72 8.65
CA ILE A 163 -9.02 -1.81 9.58
C ILE A 163 -9.94 -1.25 10.65
N LYS A 164 -11.17 -1.76 10.66
CA LYS A 164 -12.19 -1.43 11.66
C LYS A 164 -12.07 -2.43 12.81
N THR A 165 -11.98 -1.94 14.05
CA THR A 165 -11.92 -2.79 15.26
C THR A 165 -12.98 -2.39 16.28
N ASP A 166 -12.96 -3.04 17.45
CA ASP A 166 -13.79 -2.68 18.60
C ASP A 166 -13.36 -1.39 19.30
N LYS A 167 -12.11 -0.92 19.11
CA LYS A 167 -11.55 0.21 19.87
C LYS A 167 -10.89 1.31 19.03
N VAL A 168 -10.38 0.98 17.85
CA VAL A 168 -9.57 1.87 17.02
C VAL A 168 -9.90 1.68 15.54
N LEU A 169 -10.07 2.78 14.82
CA LEU A 169 -10.03 2.80 13.37
C LEU A 169 -8.58 2.98 12.92
N PHE A 170 -8.05 2.02 12.16
CA PHE A 170 -6.75 2.15 11.54
C PHE A 170 -6.91 2.54 10.07
N LEU A 171 -6.27 3.63 9.65
CA LEU A 171 -5.99 3.92 8.25
C LEU A 171 -4.49 3.76 8.02
N ILE A 172 -4.09 2.94 7.06
CA ILE A 172 -2.69 2.71 6.75
C ILE A 172 -2.48 3.03 5.28
N GLU A 173 -1.71 4.09 5.02
CA GLU A 173 -1.28 4.47 3.68
C GLU A 173 0.05 3.77 3.36
N ALA A 174 0.03 2.88 2.38
CA ALA A 174 1.18 2.07 2.03
C ALA A 174 2.05 2.79 1.00
N LYS A 175 3.37 2.76 1.20
CA LYS A 175 4.37 3.23 0.23
C LYS A 175 5.49 2.21 0.11
N PHE A 176 5.80 1.81 -1.12
CA PHE A 176 6.86 0.86 -1.42
C PHE A 176 8.02 1.47 -2.21
N ASN A 177 7.71 2.09 -3.36
CA ASN A 177 8.70 2.78 -4.20
C ASN A 177 8.37 4.25 -4.48
N SER A 178 7.22 4.69 -3.98
CA SER A 178 6.74 6.06 -3.95
C SER A 178 7.06 6.71 -2.60
N SER A 179 6.88 8.02 -2.52
CA SER A 179 6.93 8.80 -1.28
C SER A 179 5.52 9.27 -0.91
N ASN A 180 5.32 9.73 0.32
CA ASN A 180 4.10 10.42 0.76
C ASN A 180 4.02 11.88 0.28
N LYS A 181 4.86 12.28 -0.67
CA LYS A 181 4.75 13.56 -1.37
C LYS A 181 3.81 13.38 -2.55
N THR A 182 2.53 13.61 -2.30
CA THR A 182 1.44 13.53 -3.26
C THR A 182 0.97 14.95 -3.59
N PRO A 183 1.45 15.53 -4.71
CA PRO A 183 1.03 16.86 -5.13
C PRO A 183 -0.44 16.83 -5.55
N ASN A 184 -1.13 17.94 -5.31
CA ASN A 184 -2.46 18.17 -5.86
C ASN A 184 -2.67 19.66 -6.04
N GLU A 185 -3.28 20.07 -7.14
CA GLU A 185 -3.83 21.40 -7.26
C GLU A 185 -5.17 21.43 -6.51
N LEU A 186 -5.31 22.34 -5.54
CA LEU A 186 -6.55 22.47 -4.78
C LEU A 186 -7.72 22.72 -5.73
N THR A 187 -8.54 21.69 -5.96
CA THR A 187 -9.77 21.88 -6.72
C THR A 187 -10.80 22.55 -5.82
N SER A 188 -11.43 23.63 -6.29
CA SER A 188 -12.50 24.37 -5.59
C SER A 188 -13.76 23.55 -5.31
N ARG A 189 -13.76 22.26 -5.68
CA ARG A 189 -14.94 21.39 -5.60
C ARG A 189 -15.10 20.74 -4.23
N ASN A 190 -14.04 20.43 -3.49
CA ASN A 190 -14.16 19.72 -2.21
C ASN A 190 -14.56 20.65 -1.05
N ASN A 191 -15.13 20.07 0.02
CA ASN A 191 -15.63 20.80 1.20
C ASN A 191 -14.71 20.66 2.42
N TYR A 192 -13.43 20.33 2.22
CA TYR A 192 -12.51 19.98 3.31
C TYR A 192 -12.51 21.02 4.46
N GLU A 193 -12.48 22.31 4.15
CA GLU A 193 -12.39 23.38 5.15
C GLU A 193 -13.74 23.79 5.75
N THR A 194 -14.85 23.50 5.09
CA THR A 194 -16.18 24.03 5.46
C THR A 194 -17.12 22.96 6.04
N ALA A 195 -16.94 21.69 5.69
CA ALA A 195 -17.78 20.60 6.17
C ALA A 195 -17.60 20.30 7.67
N ASP A 196 -18.61 19.62 8.25
CA ASP A 196 -18.68 19.20 9.66
C ASP A 196 -18.28 20.30 10.66
N ASN A 197 -18.95 21.45 10.57
CA ASN A 197 -18.67 22.60 11.44
C ASN A 197 -17.18 23.01 11.41
N LYS A 198 -16.60 23.05 10.20
CA LYS A 198 -15.19 23.37 9.95
C LYS A 198 -14.24 22.42 10.70
N LEU A 199 -14.47 21.11 10.60
CA LEU A 199 -13.66 20.10 11.30
C LEU A 199 -12.16 20.28 11.01
N PHE A 200 -11.79 20.62 9.78
CA PHE A 200 -10.39 20.83 9.38
C PHE A 200 -9.67 21.82 10.31
N SER A 201 -10.25 22.97 10.62
CA SER A 201 -9.60 23.97 11.50
C SER A 201 -9.49 23.53 12.95
N LYS A 202 -10.16 22.44 13.35
CA LYS A 202 -10.07 21.85 14.70
C LYS A 202 -9.02 20.76 14.80
N ILE A 203 -8.63 20.15 13.68
CA ILE A 203 -7.71 18.99 13.67
C ILE A 203 -6.42 19.23 12.88
N PHE A 204 -6.27 20.42 12.26
CA PHE A 204 -5.04 20.88 11.62
C PHE A 204 -4.54 22.18 12.23
N ARG A 205 -3.20 22.29 12.36
CA ARG A 205 -2.47 23.51 12.73
C ARG A 205 -2.17 24.40 11.52
N SER A 206 -2.06 23.80 10.35
CA SER A 206 -1.76 24.51 9.09
C SER A 206 -2.99 24.58 8.19
N ASN A 207 -3.07 25.63 7.36
CA ASN A 207 -4.10 25.73 6.34
C ASN A 207 -3.91 24.68 5.23
N ILE A 208 -4.98 24.43 4.47
CA ILE A 208 -4.97 23.38 3.45
C ILE A 208 -3.93 23.62 2.35
N GLU A 209 -3.71 24.88 1.94
CA GLU A 209 -2.72 25.23 0.92
C GLU A 209 -1.30 24.88 1.35
N THR A 210 -0.95 25.12 2.61
CA THR A 210 0.36 24.73 3.13
C THR A 210 0.56 23.22 3.09
N VAL A 211 -0.42 22.45 3.56
CA VAL A 211 -0.31 20.99 3.62
C VAL A 211 -0.29 20.37 2.23
N VAL A 212 -1.17 20.84 1.33
CA VAL A 212 -1.39 20.21 0.02
C VAL A 212 -0.44 20.71 -1.05
N VAL A 213 -0.25 22.02 -1.15
CA VAL A 213 0.49 22.64 -2.28
C VAL A 213 1.96 22.81 -1.92
N LYS A 214 2.24 23.40 -0.74
CA LYS A 214 3.64 23.68 -0.35
C LYS A 214 4.37 22.41 0.10
N GLU A 215 3.68 21.56 0.85
CA GLU A 215 4.29 20.37 1.47
C GLU A 215 3.93 19.06 0.74
N ASN A 216 3.03 19.11 -0.25
CA ASN A 216 2.62 17.96 -1.07
C ASN A 216 2.09 16.78 -0.23
N ARG A 217 1.29 17.01 0.80
CA ARG A 217 0.76 15.96 1.69
C ARG A 217 -0.74 15.69 1.49
N TYR A 218 -1.21 15.71 0.23
CA TYR A 218 -2.65 15.63 -0.07
C TYR A 218 -3.32 14.34 0.43
N GLU A 219 -2.70 13.19 0.22
CA GLU A 219 -3.24 11.89 0.67
C GLU A 219 -3.33 11.80 2.19
N LEU A 220 -2.23 12.08 2.89
CA LEU A 220 -2.21 12.06 4.36
C LEU A 220 -3.21 13.05 4.96
N MET A 221 -3.36 14.25 4.38
CA MET A 221 -4.36 15.23 4.80
C MET A 221 -5.79 14.67 4.68
N ARG A 222 -6.13 14.04 3.55
CA ARG A 222 -7.45 13.45 3.35
C ARG A 222 -7.70 12.31 4.33
N PHE A 223 -6.76 11.39 4.50
CA PHE A 223 -6.95 10.26 5.41
C PHE A 223 -7.01 10.69 6.87
N TRP A 224 -6.26 11.71 7.26
CA TRP A 224 -6.39 12.32 8.59
C TRP A 224 -7.79 12.88 8.82
N LEU A 225 -8.32 13.63 7.85
CA LEU A 225 -9.64 14.24 7.94
C LEU A 225 -10.78 13.21 7.93
N LEU A 226 -10.77 12.30 6.95
CA LEU A 226 -11.80 11.27 6.81
C LEU A 226 -11.78 10.31 8.01
N GLY A 227 -10.61 9.82 8.40
CA GLY A 227 -10.47 8.91 9.54
C GLY A 227 -10.91 9.54 10.87
N SER A 228 -10.55 10.80 11.11
CA SER A 228 -11.00 11.54 12.29
C SER A 228 -12.52 11.63 12.37
N TRP A 229 -13.16 11.90 11.23
CA TRP A 229 -14.61 12.02 11.17
C TRP A 229 -15.30 10.66 11.36
N ILE A 230 -14.81 9.60 10.70
CA ILE A 230 -15.37 8.25 10.80
C ILE A 230 -15.26 7.72 12.23
N ALA A 231 -14.08 7.82 12.84
CA ALA A 231 -13.85 7.33 14.20
C ALA A 231 -14.77 8.02 15.23
N LYS A 232 -15.03 9.32 15.04
CA LYS A 232 -16.03 10.06 15.82
C LYS A 232 -17.45 9.51 15.63
N GLN A 233 -17.87 9.15 14.42
CA GLN A 233 -19.19 8.54 14.19
C GLN A 233 -19.31 7.17 14.86
N LEU A 234 -18.20 6.42 14.88
CA LEU A 234 -18.11 5.09 15.47
C LEU A 234 -17.86 5.12 16.99
N ASN A 235 -17.56 6.29 17.56
CA ASN A 235 -17.15 6.47 18.96
C ASN A 235 -15.96 5.56 19.36
N ILE A 236 -14.93 5.52 18.52
CA ILE A 236 -13.67 4.80 18.72
C ILE A 236 -12.48 5.73 18.45
N ASP A 237 -11.28 5.30 18.85
CA ASP A 237 -10.05 6.03 18.56
C ASP A 237 -9.69 5.97 17.07
N PHE A 238 -8.79 6.85 16.62
CA PHE A 238 -8.29 6.90 15.26
C PHE A 238 -6.76 6.90 15.21
N GLU A 239 -6.19 6.00 14.42
CA GLU A 239 -4.76 5.96 14.15
C GLU A 239 -4.49 5.95 12.64
N LEU A 240 -3.71 6.93 12.18
CA LEU A 240 -3.22 7.00 10.81
C LEU A 240 -1.76 6.54 10.78
N TYR A 241 -1.46 5.56 9.94
CA TYR A 241 -0.11 5.07 9.75
C TYR A 241 0.40 5.38 8.34
N SER A 242 1.62 5.89 8.26
CA SER A 242 2.39 5.89 7.02
C SER A 242 3.28 4.65 6.99
N LEU A 243 2.88 3.64 6.20
CA LEU A 243 3.60 2.39 6.06
C LEU A 243 4.64 2.48 4.95
N VAL A 244 5.92 2.49 5.30
CA VAL A 244 7.04 2.76 4.39
C VAL A 244 8.14 1.70 4.53
N LYS A 245 9.19 1.78 3.72
CA LYS A 245 10.42 1.01 4.01
C LYS A 245 11.20 1.66 5.15
N LYS A 246 11.94 0.89 5.94
CA LYS A 246 12.78 1.38 7.05
C LYS A 246 13.77 2.47 6.62
N SER A 247 14.30 2.37 5.40
CA SER A 247 15.22 3.35 4.82
C SER A 247 14.55 4.64 4.34
N SER A 248 13.23 4.66 4.17
CA SER A 248 12.45 5.78 3.62
C SER A 248 11.71 6.58 4.69
N GLU A 249 11.42 7.86 4.39
CA GLU A 249 10.46 8.70 5.14
C GLU A 249 10.71 8.71 6.66
N LYS A 250 11.98 8.72 7.08
CA LYS A 250 12.40 8.59 8.49
C LYS A 250 11.84 9.68 9.41
N ASN A 251 11.55 10.85 8.86
CA ASN A 251 11.08 12.02 9.61
C ASN A 251 9.58 12.30 9.38
N ILE A 252 8.82 11.39 8.75
CA ILE A 252 7.44 11.69 8.32
C ILE A 252 6.52 12.07 9.47
N GLU A 253 6.68 11.50 10.66
CA GLU A 253 5.92 11.88 11.86
C GLU A 253 6.15 13.33 12.22
N LYS A 254 7.40 13.81 12.20
CA LYS A 254 7.71 15.22 12.45
C LYS A 254 7.25 16.12 11.30
N GLU A 255 7.48 15.70 10.07
CA GLU A 255 7.18 16.48 8.86
C GLU A 255 5.68 16.67 8.65
N PHE A 256 4.86 15.64 8.88
CA PHE A 256 3.40 15.74 8.80
C PHE A 256 2.79 16.17 10.13
N GLY A 257 3.31 15.70 11.27
CA GLY A 257 2.84 16.00 12.63
C GLY A 257 2.81 17.49 12.96
N LYS A 258 3.73 18.29 12.40
CA LYS A 258 3.71 19.76 12.54
C LYS A 258 2.42 20.40 11.99
N HIS A 259 1.70 19.73 11.09
CA HIS A 259 0.49 20.23 10.45
C HIS A 259 -0.82 19.78 11.10
N ILE A 260 -0.82 18.69 11.88
CA ILE A 260 -2.02 18.08 12.45
C ILE A 260 -2.12 18.32 13.95
N ILE A 261 -3.29 18.14 14.53
CA ILE A 261 -3.51 18.18 15.98
C ILE A 261 -3.85 16.76 16.47
N GLU A 262 -2.89 16.15 17.15
CA GLU A 262 -3.03 14.85 17.80
C GLU A 262 -3.63 14.99 19.20
N SER A 263 -4.34 13.96 19.65
CA SER A 263 -4.89 13.81 21.00
C SER A 263 -4.59 12.40 21.54
N SER A 264 -5.14 12.01 22.68
CA SER A 264 -5.15 10.62 23.14
C SER A 264 -5.95 9.70 22.22
N GLU A 265 -7.04 10.21 21.66
CA GLU A 265 -7.99 9.47 20.82
C GLU A 265 -7.61 9.49 19.33
N ARG A 266 -6.61 10.30 18.95
CA ARG A 266 -6.22 10.48 17.55
C ARG A 266 -4.71 10.66 17.39
N LYS A 267 -4.05 9.74 16.70
CA LYS A 267 -2.58 9.70 16.55
C LYS A 267 -2.13 9.44 15.11
N PHE A 268 -0.95 9.97 14.76
CA PHE A 268 -0.27 9.69 13.51
C PHE A 268 1.08 9.00 13.78
N PHE A 269 1.32 7.90 13.07
CA PHE A 269 2.51 7.09 13.25
C PHE A 269 3.20 6.77 11.94
N ARG A 270 4.50 6.51 12.02
CA ARG A 270 5.26 5.81 10.99
C ARG A 270 5.33 4.33 11.34
N LEU A 271 5.04 3.49 10.34
CA LEU A 271 5.24 2.05 10.42
C LEU A 271 6.13 1.62 9.26
N THR A 272 6.89 0.56 9.44
CA THR A 272 7.73 0.01 8.39
C THR A 272 7.34 -1.41 8.01
N TRP A 273 7.54 -1.76 6.73
CA TRP A 273 7.41 -3.13 6.26
C TRP A 273 8.33 -4.09 7.05
N GLU A 274 9.50 -3.61 7.47
CA GLU A 274 10.46 -4.34 8.30
C GLU A 274 9.97 -4.55 9.74
N GLU A 275 9.18 -3.64 10.32
CA GLU A 275 8.53 -3.87 11.62
C GLU A 275 7.44 -4.93 11.53
N ILE A 276 6.67 -4.96 10.43
CA ILE A 276 5.71 -6.04 10.18
C ILE A 276 6.44 -7.37 10.01
N TYR A 277 7.56 -7.39 9.26
CA TYR A 277 8.44 -8.57 9.18
C TYR A 277 8.88 -9.03 10.57
N GLY A 278 9.35 -8.11 11.43
CA GLY A 278 9.77 -8.43 12.79
C GLY A 278 8.63 -9.00 13.66
N PHE A 279 7.42 -8.50 13.50
CA PHE A 279 6.24 -9.11 14.14
C PHE A 279 6.02 -10.54 13.65
N VAL A 280 6.02 -10.75 12.33
CA VAL A 280 5.80 -12.09 11.72
C VAL A 280 6.89 -13.08 12.12
N GLU A 281 8.15 -12.63 12.23
CA GLU A 281 9.29 -13.47 12.61
C GLU A 281 9.14 -14.06 14.02
N ASN A 282 8.47 -13.33 14.93
CA ASN A 282 8.22 -13.75 16.32
C ASN A 282 6.98 -14.64 16.50
N LEU A 283 6.20 -14.89 15.45
CA LEU A 283 5.05 -15.81 15.52
C LEU A 283 5.50 -17.26 15.67
N GLU A 284 4.57 -18.14 16.05
CA GLU A 284 4.82 -19.58 16.02
C GLU A 284 5.18 -20.07 14.61
N ASP A 285 6.06 -21.07 14.53
CA ASP A 285 6.53 -21.56 13.24
C ASP A 285 5.42 -22.30 12.48
N SER A 286 5.29 -21.96 11.20
CA SER A 286 4.32 -22.57 10.29
C SER A 286 4.78 -22.41 8.85
N GLU A 287 4.32 -23.28 7.97
CA GLU A 287 4.62 -23.20 6.53
C GLU A 287 4.21 -21.83 5.95
N TYR A 288 3.07 -21.28 6.39
CA TYR A 288 2.57 -19.98 5.95
C TYR A 288 3.48 -18.82 6.40
N LYS A 289 3.93 -18.85 7.67
CA LYS A 289 4.93 -17.90 8.18
C LYS A 289 6.21 -17.99 7.34
N GLN A 290 6.76 -19.19 7.17
CA GLN A 290 8.01 -19.40 6.42
C GLN A 290 7.89 -18.88 4.99
N LYS A 291 6.75 -19.09 4.33
CA LYS A 291 6.46 -18.58 2.99
C LYS A 291 6.46 -17.04 2.94
N LEU A 292 5.86 -16.37 3.92
CA LEU A 292 5.89 -14.89 3.98
C LEU A 292 7.30 -14.36 4.31
N ILE A 293 8.01 -14.99 5.24
CA ILE A 293 9.41 -14.64 5.57
C ILE A 293 10.31 -14.79 4.34
N ALA A 294 10.19 -15.89 3.59
CA ALA A 294 10.92 -16.10 2.36
C ALA A 294 10.58 -15.04 1.31
N TYR A 295 9.31 -14.65 1.21
CA TYR A 295 8.88 -13.55 0.33
C TYR A 295 9.57 -12.23 0.68
N PHE A 296 9.56 -11.80 1.95
CA PHE A 296 10.24 -10.58 2.38
C PHE A 296 11.74 -10.60 2.05
N LYS A 297 12.42 -11.69 2.38
CA LYS A 297 13.87 -11.86 2.12
C LYS A 297 14.19 -11.84 0.63
N ASN A 298 13.33 -12.42 -0.20
CA ASN A 298 13.56 -12.55 -1.64
C ASN A 298 13.03 -11.36 -2.45
N LYS A 299 12.17 -10.50 -1.89
CA LYS A 299 11.51 -9.42 -2.63
C LYS A 299 12.51 -8.37 -3.14
N THR A 300 12.24 -7.89 -4.35
CA THR A 300 13.00 -6.79 -4.98
C THR A 300 12.15 -5.55 -5.18
N SER A 301 12.81 -4.38 -5.29
CA SER A 301 12.20 -3.12 -5.74
C SER A 301 12.52 -2.81 -7.21
N GLY A 302 12.83 -3.85 -7.99
CA GLY A 302 13.29 -3.76 -9.38
C GLY A 302 14.76 -3.37 -9.52
N TYR A 303 15.12 -2.90 -10.70
CA TYR A 303 16.49 -2.50 -11.05
C TYR A 303 16.65 -0.97 -11.01
N ASN A 304 17.83 -0.51 -10.60
CA ASN A 304 18.17 0.92 -10.62
C ASN A 304 18.53 1.41 -12.04
N GLY A 305 18.88 2.70 -12.16
CA GLY A 305 19.27 3.30 -13.44
C GLY A 305 20.43 2.57 -14.13
N LYS A 306 21.39 2.05 -13.34
CA LYS A 306 22.56 1.28 -13.78
C LYS A 306 22.25 -0.19 -14.08
N GLY A 307 20.99 -0.62 -13.96
CA GLY A 307 20.60 -2.01 -14.18
C GLY A 307 20.99 -2.95 -13.04
N ILE A 308 21.31 -2.45 -11.85
CA ILE A 308 21.62 -3.29 -10.68
C ILE A 308 20.32 -3.55 -9.89
N ILE A 309 20.10 -4.81 -9.52
CA ILE A 309 18.93 -5.23 -8.76
C ILE A 309 18.94 -4.57 -7.37
N LYS A 310 17.76 -4.20 -6.87
CA LYS A 310 17.60 -3.62 -5.53
C LYS A 310 16.81 -4.56 -4.65
N LYS A 311 17.40 -5.00 -3.54
CA LYS A 311 16.65 -5.65 -2.44
C LYS A 311 15.53 -4.72 -1.97
N ALA A 312 14.38 -5.28 -1.63
CA ALA A 312 13.23 -4.51 -1.18
C ALA A 312 13.39 -4.01 0.26
N PHE A 313 13.87 -4.87 1.16
CA PHE A 313 13.86 -4.66 2.61
C PHE A 313 15.21 -5.01 3.25
N ASP A 314 15.51 -4.41 4.38
CA ASP A 314 16.70 -4.72 5.17
C ASP A 314 16.36 -5.72 6.30
N VAL A 315 16.13 -6.97 5.89
CA VAL A 315 15.69 -8.13 6.71
C VAL A 315 16.51 -9.38 6.49
#